data_AF-A0A6V7VZ63-F1
#
_entry.id   AF-A0A6V7VZ63-F1
#
_cell.length_a   1.000
_cell.length_b   1.000
_cell.length_c   1.000
_cell.angle_alpha   90.00
_cell.angle_beta   90.00
_cell.angle_gamma   90.00
#
_symmetry.space_group_name_H-M   'P 1'
#
loop_
_entity.id
_entity.type
_entity.pdbx_description
1 polymer ?
#
loop_
_entity_poly.entity_id
_entity_poly.type
_entity_poly.pdbx_seq_one_letter_code
_entity_poly.pdbx_strand_id
1 'polypeptide(L)' 'MLIGEIYSTIIYCFATFGLFSNLFLIWLILRYTMKEMQVYSKILLQTCFVDIVGICMFVVSQPVKCGKI' A
#
# COMPACT_ATOMS: atom_id res chain seq x y z
N MET A 1 -12.88 -23.54 -5.24
CA MET A 1 -11.91 -22.96 -6.19
C MET A 1 -12.22 -21.48 -6.47
N LEU A 2 -13.41 -21.16 -6.99
CA LEU A 2 -13.82 -19.79 -7.34
C LEU A 2 -13.67 -18.72 -6.22
N ILE A 3 -14.06 -19.06 -4.98
CA ILE A 3 -14.01 -18.14 -3.84
C ILE A 3 -12.57 -17.73 -3.49
N GLY A 4 -11.59 -18.63 -3.66
CA GLY A 4 -10.18 -18.34 -3.39
C GLY A 4 -9.57 -17.41 -4.43
N GLU A 5 -9.92 -17.59 -5.70
CA GLU A 5 -9.44 -16.72 -6.80
C GLU A 5 -10.03 -15.31 -6.72
N ILE A 6 -11.32 -15.20 -6.39
CA ILE A 6 -11.98 -13.91 -6.17
C ILE A 6 -11.31 -13.17 -4.99
N TYR A 7 -11.05 -13.88 -3.89
CA TYR A 7 -10.41 -13.28 -2.72
C TYR A 7 -8.98 -12.81 -3.00
N SER A 8 -8.19 -13.62 -3.72
CA SER A 8 -6.85 -13.25 -4.16
C SER A 8 -6.87 -12.02 -5.07
N THR A 9 -7.75 -12.01 -6.07
CA THR A 9 -7.90 -10.88 -7.02
C THR A 9 -8.27 -9.59 -6.31
N ILE A 10 -9.22 -9.64 -5.37
CA ILE A 10 -9.61 -8.48 -4.57
C ILE A 10 -8.42 -7.93 -3.78
N ILE A 11 -7.65 -8.80 -3.13
CA ILE A 11 -6.50 -8.35 -2.33
C ILE A 11 -5.41 -7.72 -3.22
N TYR A 12 -5.11 -8.31 -4.37
CA TYR A 12 -4.17 -7.71 -5.33
C TYR A 12 -4.65 -6.34 -5.81
N CYS A 13 -5.95 -6.16 -6.08
CA CYS A 13 -6.54 -4.87 -6.44
C CYS A 13 -6.42 -3.84 -5.31
N PHE A 14 -6.70 -4.21 -4.06
CA PHE A 14 -6.55 -3.32 -2.91
C PHE A 14 -5.09 -2.95 -2.65
N ALA A 15 -4.17 -3.92 -2.77
CA ALA A 15 -2.74 -3.69 -2.59
C ALA A 15 -2.18 -2.74 -3.65
N THR A 16 -2.51 -2.96 -4.92
CA THR A 16 -2.09 -2.09 -6.02
C THR A 16 -2.65 -0.67 -5.90
N PHE A 17 -3.94 -0.53 -5.55
CA PHE A 17 -4.56 0.77 -5.31
C PHE A 17 -3.94 1.50 -4.10
N GLY A 18 -3.67 0.78 -3.01
CA GLY A 18 -3.01 1.31 -1.82
C GLY A 18 -1.58 1.78 -2.09
N LEU A 19 -0.81 1.01 -2.87
CA LEU A 19 0.54 1.42 -3.31
C LEU A 19 0.50 2.66 -4.20
N PHE A 20 -0.40 2.68 -5.19
CA PHE A 20 -0.55 3.83 -6.08
C PHE A 20 -0.90 5.11 -5.31
N SER A 21 -1.86 5.01 -4.39
CA SER A 21 -2.30 6.16 -3.59
C SER A 21 -1.19 6.69 -2.67
N ASN A 22 -0.42 5.80 -2.03
CA ASN A 22 0.70 6.20 -1.18
C ASN A 22 1.85 6.85 -1.97
N LEU A 23 2.17 6.33 -3.17
CA LEU A 23 3.13 6.96 -4.07
C LEU A 23 2.67 8.34 -4.54
N PHE A 24 1.38 8.46 -4.86
CA PHE A 24 0.78 9.75 -5.23
C PHE A 24 0.84 10.76 -4.07
N LEU A 25 0.59 10.31 -2.84
CA LEU A 25 0.72 11.17 -1.65
C LEU A 25 2.16 11.65 -1.44
N ILE A 26 3.14 10.76 -1.56
CA ILE A 26 4.57 11.11 -1.45
C ILE A 26 4.93 12.14 -2.53
N TRP A 27 4.45 11.96 -3.76
CA TRP A 27 4.66 12.90 -4.84
C TRP A 27 4.05 14.27 -4.54
N LEU A 28 2.82 14.32 -4.03
CA LEU A 28 2.17 15.56 -3.61
C LEU A 28 2.92 16.25 -2.47
N ILE A 29 3.35 15.48 -1.47
CA ILE A 29 4.14 15.97 -0.34
C ILE A 29 5.42 16.62 -0.85
N LEU A 30 6.17 15.96 -1.73
CA LEU A 30 7.42 16.50 -2.27
C LEU A 30 7.22 17.75 -3.13
N ARG A 31 6.13 17.81 -3.90
CA ARG A 31 5.88 18.89 -4.86
C ARG A 31 5.20 20.13 -4.25
N TYR A 32 4.34 19.95 -3.26
CA TYR A 32 3.45 20.99 -2.75
C TYR A 32 3.62 21.31 -1.25
N THR A 33 4.55 20.68 -0.52
CA THR A 33 4.79 21.04 0.90
C THR A 33 5.36 22.45 1.04
N MET A 34 4.58 23.34 1.64
CA MET A 34 5.02 24.67 2.08
C MET A 34 5.87 24.57 3.35
N LYS A 35 6.86 25.46 3.53
CA LYS A 35 7.82 25.42 4.66
C LYS A 35 7.18 25.39 6.05
N GLU A 36 6.00 25.97 6.21
CA GLU A 36 5.22 25.99 7.46
C GLU A 36 4.76 24.59 7.91
N MET A 37 4.53 23.65 6.97
CA MET A 37 3.95 22.34 7.27
C MET A 37 4.99 21.20 7.29
N GLN A 38 6.27 21.51 7.43
CA GLN A 38 7.34 20.50 7.35
C GLN A 38 7.23 19.39 8.40
N VAL A 39 6.77 19.67 9.62
CA VAL A 39 6.62 18.64 10.66
C VAL A 39 5.50 17.66 10.31
N TYR A 40 4.33 18.17 9.92
CA TYR A 40 3.19 17.34 9.50
C TYR A 40 3.52 16.51 8.25
N SER A 41 4.18 17.14 7.27
CA SER A 41 4.63 16.49 6.05
C SER A 41 5.58 15.32 6.31
N LYS A 42 6.49 15.44 7.29
CA LYS A 42 7.38 14.35 7.71
C LYS A 42 6.63 13.19 8.37
N ILE A 43 5.64 13.47 9.21
CA ILE A 43 4.81 12.43 9.83
C ILE A 43 4.00 11.70 8.76
N LEU A 44 3.41 12.46 7.83
CA LEU A 44 2.63 11.91 6.72
C LEU A 44 3.49 11.03 5.80
N LEU A 45 4.71 11.45 5.52
CA LEU A 45 5.68 10.69 4.72
C LEU A 45 6.11 9.40 5.45
N GLN A 46 6.28 9.45 6.78
CA GLN A 46 6.54 8.26 7.58
C GLN A 46 5.39 7.26 7.52
N THR A 47 4.14 7.72 7.66
CA THR A 47 2.97 6.83 7.53
C THR A 47 2.86 6.22 6.15
N CYS A 48 3.09 6.99 5.08
CA CYS A 48 3.10 6.44 3.72
C CYS A 48 4.18 5.38 3.52
N PHE A 49 5.36 5.55 4.13
CA PHE A 49 6.42 4.54 4.07
C PHE A 49 6.03 3.25 4.81
N VAL A 50 5.46 3.38 6.01
CA VAL A 50 4.96 2.25 6.80
C VAL A 50 3.83 1.52 6.05
N ASP A 51 2.93 2.25 5.38
CA ASP A 51 1.86 1.66 4.58
C ASP A 51 2.40 0.89 3.38
N ILE A 52 3.39 1.43 2.65
CA ILE A 52 4.03 0.69 1.53
C ILE A 52 4.66 -0.60 2.04
N VAL A 53 5.41 -0.54 3.14
CA VAL A 53 6.04 -1.73 3.75
C VAL A 53 4.97 -2.71 4.23
N GLY A 54 3.92 -2.22 4.88
CA GLY A 54 2.79 -3.01 5.36
C GLY A 54 2.07 -3.74 4.25
N ILE A 55 1.75 -3.04 3.15
CA ILE A 55 1.11 -3.63 1.96
C ILE A 55 2.03 -4.68 1.33
N CYS A 56 3.33 -4.41 1.18
CA CYS A 56 4.29 -5.38 0.64
C CYS A 56 4.39 -6.63 1.52
N MET A 57 4.53 -6.46 2.84
CA MET A 57 4.56 -7.58 3.79
C MET A 57 3.24 -8.34 3.77
N PHE A 58 2.11 -7.64 3.66
CA PHE A 58 0.78 -8.27 3.59
C PHE A 58 0.66 -9.15 2.34
N VAL A 59 1.01 -8.64 1.16
CA VAL A 59 1.01 -9.40 -0.11
C VAL A 59 1.95 -10.62 -0.04
N VAL A 60 3.16 -10.46 0.51
CA VAL A 60 4.13 -11.56 0.65
C VAL A 60 3.69 -12.60 1.69
N SER A 61 3.06 -12.15 2.77
CA SER A 61 2.57 -13.00 3.86
C SER A 61 1.26 -13.71 3.52
N GLN A 62 0.59 -13.33 2.41
CA GLN A 62 -0.62 -14.02 2.00
C GLN A 62 -0.28 -15.51 1.83
N PRO A 63 -0.96 -16.41 2.56
CA PRO A 63 -0.73 -17.83 2.39
C PRO A 63 -1.08 -18.18 0.95
N VAL A 64 -0.07 -18.57 0.19
CA VAL A 64 -0.25 -19.30 -1.07
C VAL A 64 -0.96 -20.60 -0.70
N LYS A 65 -2.30 -20.58 -0.67
CA LYS A 65 -3.07 -21.79 -0.89
C LYS A 65 -2.98 -22.05 -2.40
N CYS A 66 -1.89 -22.65 -2.88
CA CYS A 66 -1.54 -24.07 -2.81
C CYS A 66 -2.19 -24.81 -3.98
N GLY A 67 -1.35 -25.43 -4.82
CA GLY A 67 -1.83 -26.40 -5.78
C GLY A 67 -2.53 -27.55 -5.05
N LYS A 68 -3.67 -27.98 -5.59
CA LYS A 68 -4.39 -29.21 -5.24
C LYS A 68 -4.76 -29.39 -3.75
N ILE A 69 -6.02 -29.11 -3.44
CA ILE A 69 -6.84 -30.05 -2.65
C ILE A 69 -7.84 -30.64 -3.62
#